data_AF-A0A397IWV6-F1
#
_entry.id   AF-A0A397IWV6-F1
#
_cell.length_a   1.000
_cell.length_b   1.000
_cell.length_c   1.000
_cell.angle_alpha   90.00
_cell.angle_beta   90.00
_cell.angle_gamma   90.00
#
_symmetry.space_group_name_H-M   'P 1'
#
loop_
_entity.id
_entity.type
_entity.pdbx_description
1 polymer ?
#
loop_
_entity_poly.entity_id
_entity_poly.type
_entity_poly.pdbx_seq_one_letter_code
_entity_poly.pdbx_strand_id
1 'polypeptide(L)'
;MGLYRPTDVTPYMHILVNHLSEFMERHRFSLSDFSCSPVEKKNHDQVSAFFRKTMKDGGKKLERKSAIFEILDYENRALYFSQKNIATKYPKPQRINIKKLKR
;
A
#
# COMPACT_ATOMS: atom_id res chain seq x y z
N MET A 1 -31.65 14.47 -29.07
CA MET A 1 -30.72 15.03 -28.07
C MET A 1 -30.31 13.90 -27.15
N GLY A 2 -29.00 13.68 -26.97
CA GLY A 2 -28.47 12.63 -26.09
C GLY A 2 -28.77 12.93 -24.61
N LEU A 3 -28.86 11.87 -23.80
CA LEU A 3 -29.21 11.95 -22.38
C LEU A 3 -28.19 12.73 -21.53
N TYR A 4 -26.95 12.87 -22.02
CA TYR A 4 -25.83 13.51 -21.33
C TYR A 4 -25.17 14.57 -22.21
N ARG A 5 -24.70 15.66 -21.60
CA ARG A 5 -23.87 16.65 -22.27
C ARG A 5 -22.41 16.20 -22.25
N PRO A 6 -21.56 16.66 -23.18
CA PRO A 6 -20.13 16.34 -23.16
C PRO A 6 -19.43 16.68 -21.84
N THR A 7 -19.88 17.73 -21.14
CA THR A 7 -19.35 18.14 -19.83
C THR A 7 -19.65 17.15 -18.70
N ASP A 8 -20.65 16.29 -18.89
CA ASP A 8 -21.09 15.32 -17.89
C ASP A 8 -20.27 14.02 -17.97
N VAL A 9 -19.43 13.87 -19.01
CA VAL A 9 -18.59 12.70 -19.25
C VAL A 9 -17.27 12.84 -18.50
N THR A 10 -17.05 12.00 -17.49
CA THR A 10 -15.76 11.97 -16.78
C THR A 10 -14.69 11.27 -17.62
N PRO A 11 -13.39 11.53 -17.36
CA PRO A 11 -12.31 10.83 -18.04
C PRO A 11 -12.41 9.30 -17.93
N TYR A 12 -12.89 8.78 -16.80
CA TYR A 12 -13.09 7.34 -16.60
C TYR A 12 -14.15 6.76 -17.53
N MET A 13 -15.28 7.46 -17.74
CA MET A 13 -16.32 7.03 -18.68
C MET A 13 -15.79 7.02 -20.12
N HIS A 14 -15.04 8.06 -20.50
CA HIS A 14 -14.44 8.15 -21.83
C HIS A 14 -13.46 6.99 -22.09
N ILE A 15 -12.56 6.72 -21.15
CA ILE A 15 -11.58 5.61 -21.26
C ILE A 15 -12.28 4.25 -21.32
N LEU A 16 -13.25 4.02 -20.44
CA LEU A 16 -13.98 2.76 -20.37
C LEU A 16 -14.67 2.41 -21.69
N VAL A 17 -15.30 3.39 -22.34
CA VAL A 17 -16.10 3.15 -23.54
C VAL A 17 -15.27 3.18 -24.83
N ASN A 18 -14.29 4.09 -24.92
CA ASN A 18 -13.60 4.35 -26.20
C ASN A 18 -12.26 3.61 -26.33
N HIS A 19 -11.58 3.32 -25.21
CA HIS A 19 -10.18 2.86 -25.25
C HIS A 19 -10.00 1.46 -24.65
N LEU A 20 -10.89 1.01 -23.76
CA LEU A 20 -10.66 -0.21 -23.00
C LEU A 20 -10.66 -1.47 -23.88
N SER A 21 -11.55 -1.58 -24.87
CA SER A 21 -11.62 -2.76 -25.73
C SER A 21 -10.34 -2.95 -26.55
N GLU A 22 -9.88 -1.91 -27.25
CA GLU A 22 -8.64 -1.95 -28.04
C GLU A 22 -7.42 -2.25 -27.13
N PHE A 23 -7.38 -1.63 -25.95
CA PHE A 23 -6.32 -1.87 -24.98
C PHE A 23 -6.28 -3.35 -24.55
N MET A 24 -7.44 -3.94 -24.23
CA MET A 24 -7.53 -5.33 -23.79
C MET A 24 -7.26 -6.32 -24.93
N GLU A 25 -7.55 -5.99 -26.18
CA GLU A 25 -7.16 -6.83 -27.33
C GLU A 25 -5.65 -6.84 -27.56
N ARG A 26 -4.99 -5.69 -27.33
CA ARG A 26 -3.54 -5.55 -27.49
C ARG A 26 -2.75 -6.25 -26.38
N HIS A 27 -3.32 -6.36 -25.18
CA HIS A 27 -2.64 -6.92 -24.01
C HIS A 27 -3.27 -8.24 -23.58
N ARG A 28 -2.47 -9.32 -23.51
CA ARG A 28 -2.92 -10.67 -23.09
C ARG A 28 -3.14 -10.80 -21.57
N PHE A 29 -3.46 -9.70 -20.89
CA PHE A 29 -3.66 -9.61 -19.45
C PHE A 29 -5.12 -9.28 -19.13
N SER A 30 -5.52 -9.57 -17.90
CA SER A 30 -6.81 -9.16 -17.36
C SER A 30 -6.78 -7.73 -16.84
N LEU A 31 -7.95 -7.09 -16.67
CA LEU A 31 -8.03 -5.76 -16.06
C LEU A 31 -7.45 -5.73 -14.64
N SER A 32 -7.55 -6.84 -13.90
CA SER A 32 -6.97 -6.97 -12.57
C SER A 32 -5.45 -6.89 -12.55
N ASP A 33 -4.78 -7.29 -13.63
CA ASP A 33 -3.31 -7.24 -13.71
C ASP A 33 -2.78 -5.81 -13.79
N PHE A 34 -3.61 -4.87 -14.29
CA PHE A 34 -3.31 -3.45 -14.32
C PHE A 34 -3.77 -2.71 -13.06
N SER A 35 -4.29 -3.42 -12.05
CA SER A 35 -4.74 -2.80 -10.82
C SER A 35 -3.57 -2.30 -9.98
N CYS A 36 -3.69 -1.08 -9.46
CA CYS A 36 -2.76 -0.54 -8.46
C CYS A 36 -3.02 -1.06 -7.04
N SER A 37 -4.03 -1.91 -6.82
CA SER A 37 -4.39 -2.45 -5.49
C SER A 37 -3.21 -3.07 -4.73
N PRO A 38 -2.30 -3.85 -5.37
CA PRO A 38 -1.14 -4.41 -4.67
C PRO A 38 -0.18 -3.33 -4.16
N VAL A 39 0.01 -2.24 -4.92
CA VAL A 39 0.88 -1.11 -4.55
C VAL A 39 0.27 -0.32 -3.39
N GLU A 40 -1.03 -0.05 -3.46
CA GLU A 40 -1.77 0.61 -2.39
C GLU A 40 -1.72 -0.20 -1.09
N LYS A 41 -1.92 -1.52 -1.19
CA LYS A 41 -1.80 -2.43 -0.05
C LYS A 41 -0.39 -2.42 0.53
N LYS A 42 0.66 -2.50 -0.30
CA LYS A 42 2.05 -2.43 0.16
C LYS A 42 2.32 -1.13 0.92
N ASN A 43 1.85 0.00 0.39
CA ASN A 43 1.99 1.30 1.05
C ASN A 43 1.24 1.33 2.40
N HIS A 44 0.01 0.83 2.43
CA HIS A 44 -0.78 0.74 3.66
C HIS A 44 -0.12 -0.12 4.74
N ASP A 45 0.39 -1.29 4.34
CA ASP A 45 1.06 -2.22 5.25
C ASP A 45 2.37 -1.63 5.79
N GLN A 46 3.15 -0.95 4.93
CA GLN A 46 4.38 -0.25 5.35
C GLN A 46 4.09 0.87 6.34
N VAL A 47 3.11 1.74 6.04
CA VAL A 47 2.72 2.82 6.95
C VAL A 47 2.19 2.26 8.27
N SER A 48 1.38 1.20 8.21
CA SER A 48 0.84 0.54 9.40
C SER A 48 1.92 -0.12 10.26
N ALA A 49 2.92 -0.75 9.65
CA ALA A 49 3.99 -1.46 10.34
C ALA A 49 4.91 -0.49 11.11
N PHE A 50 5.35 0.58 10.46
CA PHE A 50 6.36 1.48 11.03
C PHE A 50 5.76 2.63 11.84
N PHE A 51 4.63 3.18 11.40
CA PHE A 51 4.05 4.36 12.04
C PHE A 51 2.83 4.04 12.90
N ARG A 52 2.43 2.77 13.04
CA ARG A 52 1.27 2.35 13.86
C ARG A 52 0.00 3.17 13.58
N LYS A 53 -0.19 3.64 12.34
CA LYS A 53 -1.28 4.57 11.94
C LYS A 53 -1.21 5.98 12.56
N THR A 54 -0.03 6.40 13.01
CA THR A 54 0.28 7.77 13.49
C THR A 54 1.17 8.49 12.47
N MET A 55 1.43 9.79 12.64
CA MET A 55 2.23 10.58 11.69
C MET A 55 3.74 10.21 11.74
N LYS A 56 4.47 10.61 10.68
CA LYS A 56 5.86 10.19 10.34
C LYS A 56 6.94 10.44 11.40
N ASP A 57 6.62 11.09 12.52
CA ASP A 57 7.58 11.49 13.57
C ASP A 57 7.62 10.53 14.77
N GLY A 58 7.00 9.36 14.65
CA GLY A 58 6.86 8.35 15.72
C GLY A 58 8.12 7.55 16.06
N GLY A 59 9.34 8.06 15.78
CA GLY A 59 10.59 7.37 16.11
C GLY A 59 10.75 7.11 17.62
N LYS A 60 11.45 6.04 17.99
CA LYS A 60 11.77 5.79 19.40
C LYS A 60 12.67 6.92 19.93
N LYS A 61 12.10 7.83 20.72
CA LYS A 61 12.85 8.90 21.42
C LYS A 61 14.06 8.38 22.21
N LEU A 62 14.00 7.12 22.66
CA LEU A 62 15.02 6.50 23.50
C LEU A 62 16.33 6.19 22.76
N GLU A 63 16.28 5.86 21.46
CA GLU A 63 17.46 5.42 20.70
C GLU A 63 18.04 6.51 19.77
N ARG A 64 17.40 7.69 19.65
CA ARG A 64 17.79 8.79 18.74
C ARG A 64 18.03 8.37 17.28
N LYS A 65 17.57 7.20 16.86
CA LYS A 65 17.60 6.76 15.47
C LYS A 65 16.43 7.39 14.71
N SER A 66 16.70 7.88 13.51
CA SER A 66 15.62 8.35 12.64
C SER A 66 14.76 7.15 12.21
N ALA A 67 13.46 7.37 11.99
CA ALA A 67 12.56 6.32 11.49
C ALA A 67 13.06 5.68 10.19
N ILE A 68 13.79 6.45 9.36
CA ILE A 68 14.39 5.97 8.12
C ILE A 68 15.42 4.87 8.39
N PHE A 69 16.32 5.05 9.36
CA PHE A 69 17.31 4.01 9.69
C PHE A 69 16.66 2.76 10.29
N GLU A 70 15.60 2.91 11.08
CA GLU A 70 14.84 1.78 11.61
C GLU A 70 14.14 0.98 10.50
N ILE A 71 13.55 1.67 9.53
CA ILE A 71 12.94 1.05 8.34
C ILE A 71 13.99 0.31 7.51
N LEU A 72 15.11 0.98 7.20
CA LEU A 72 16.19 0.41 6.39
C LEU A 72 16.78 -0.85 7.03
N ASP A 73 17.08 -0.83 8.34
CA ASP A 73 17.61 -2.01 9.04
C ASP A 73 16.59 -3.16 9.03
N TYR A 74 15.31 -2.87 9.28
CA TYR A 74 14.26 -3.89 9.24
C TYR A 74 14.11 -4.52 7.84
N GLU A 75 14.03 -3.72 6.78
CA GLU A 75 13.87 -4.19 5.41
C GLU A 75 15.11 -4.98 4.94
N ASN A 76 16.31 -4.49 5.21
CA ASN A 76 17.56 -5.18 4.87
C ASN A 76 17.68 -6.53 5.58
N ARG A 77 17.32 -6.60 6.87
CA ARG A 77 17.27 -7.86 7.61
C ARG A 77 16.25 -8.82 7.00
N ALA A 78 15.03 -8.36 6.73
CA ALA A 78 14.00 -9.20 6.12
C ALA A 78 14.46 -9.80 4.78
N LEU A 79 15.11 -8.99 3.93
CA LEU A 79 15.70 -9.44 2.67
C LEU A 79 16.78 -10.51 2.89
N TYR A 80 17.72 -10.28 3.83
CA TYR A 80 18.77 -11.24 4.15
C TYR A 80 18.21 -12.62 4.54
N PHE A 81 17.25 -12.66 5.47
CA PHE A 81 16.65 -13.93 5.90
C PHE A 81 15.85 -14.61 4.79
N SER A 82 15.12 -13.82 3.97
CA SER A 82 14.39 -14.34 2.82
C SER A 82 15.32 -14.98 1.79
N GLN A 83 16.47 -14.35 1.49
CA GLN A 83 17.46 -14.90 0.55
C GLN A 83 18.14 -16.16 1.09
N LYS A 84 18.35 -16.23 2.41
CA LYS A 84 19.01 -17.38 3.05
C LYS A 84 18.05 -18.53 3.39
N ASN A 85 16.75 -18.41 3.09
CA ASN A 85 15.71 -19.37 3.49
C ASN A 85 15.70 -19.69 5.00
N ILE A 86 16.09 -18.71 5.82
CA ILE A 86 16.11 -18.85 7.28
C ILE A 86 14.78 -18.33 7.82
N ALA A 87 14.06 -19.16 8.58
CA ALA A 87 12.79 -18.77 9.18
C ALA A 87 12.97 -17.54 10.08
N THR A 88 12.22 -16.48 9.77
CA THR A 88 12.20 -15.24 10.54
C THR A 88 11.45 -15.45 11.86
N LYS A 89 12.18 -15.53 12.99
CA LYS A 89 11.60 -15.53 14.35
C LYS A 89 11.15 -14.14 14.83
N TYR A 90 10.74 -13.24 13.92
CA TYR A 90 10.33 -11.90 14.35
C TYR A 90 8.91 -11.93 14.91
N PRO A 91 8.66 -11.31 16.08
CA PRO A 91 7.32 -11.18 16.59
C PRO A 91 6.50 -10.34 15.61
N LYS A 92 5.34 -10.86 15.21
CA LYS A 92 4.36 -10.10 14.43
C LYS A 92 4.04 -8.79 15.19
N PRO A 93 3.82 -7.67 14.50
CA PRO A 93 3.48 -6.41 15.15
C PRO A 93 2.27 -6.62 16.08
N GLN A 94 2.46 -6.33 17.37
CA GLN A 94 1.40 -6.46 18.37
C GLN A 94 0.28 -5.46 18.05
N ARG A 95 -0.92 -5.98 17.78
CA ARG A 95 -2.13 -5.17 17.72
C ARG A 95 -2.50 -4.74 19.14
N ILE A 96 -2.24 -3.48 19.48
CA ILE A 96 -2.68 -2.90 20.74
C ILE A 96 -4.13 -2.44 20.55
N ASN A 97 -5.08 -3.17 21.14
CA ASN A 97 -6.47 -2.73 21.25
C ASN A 97 -6.57 -1.75 22.43
N ILE A 98 -6.64 -0.45 22.12
CA ILE A 98 -6.94 0.56 23.13
C ILE A 98 -8.43 0.44 23.46
N LYS A 99 -8.76 -0.16 24.61
CA LYS A 99 -10.12 -0.10 25.14
C LYS A 99 -10.43 1.36 25.46
N LYS A 100 -11.43 1.94 24.81
CA LYS A 100 -11.90 3.30 25.14
C LYS A 100 -12.31 3.32 26.61
N LEU A 101 -11.70 4.20 27.39
CA LEU A 101 -12.13 4.50 28.74
C LEU A 101 -13.57 5.03 28.66
N LYS A 102 -14.53 4.36 29.30
CA LYS A 102 -15.88 4.89 29.42
C LYS A 102 -15.78 6.19 30.21
N ARG A 103 -16.23 7.29 29.57
CA ARG A 103 -16.53 8.54 30.27
C ARG A 103 -17.74 8.35 31.17
#